data_AF-A0A0J6LBS2-F1
#
_entry.id   AF-A0A0J6LBS2-F1
#
_cell.length_a   1.000
_cell.length_b   1.000
_cell.length_c   1.000
_cell.angle_alpha   90.00
_cell.angle_beta   90.00
_cell.angle_gamma   90.00
#
_symmetry.space_group_name_H-M   'P 1'
#
loop_
_entity.id
_entity.type
_entity.pdbx_description
1 polymer ?
#
loop_
_entity_poly.entity_id
_entity_poly.type
_entity_poly.pdbx_seq_one_letter_code
_entity_poly.pdbx_strand_id
1 'polypeptide(L)'
;MRKTLIALMFAAALPTVAMAMPGGDGPMGPRHGGEHHGRGDAPYSQLDLTREQRQQIGKLMGEQMHERKQLVDKYLQKLPAADQKALKDEIAAKHEKTQKDIRALLKPEQQKRFDEMQKQRAERKAEWQEFKDWKAQQAPKAQ
;
A
#
# COMPACT_ATOMS: atom_id res chain seq x y z
N MET A 1 15.59 -14.29 -38.31
CA MET A 1 16.16 -15.47 -37.62
C MET A 1 17.66 -15.30 -37.45
N ARG A 2 18.13 -14.82 -36.30
CA ARG A 2 19.54 -14.91 -35.87
C ARG A 2 19.54 -15.11 -34.36
N LYS A 3 20.02 -16.28 -33.93
CA LYS A 3 20.07 -16.78 -32.56
C LYS A 3 21.52 -16.68 -32.11
N THR A 4 21.78 -16.12 -30.93
CA THR A 4 23.06 -16.29 -30.23
C THR A 4 22.76 -16.54 -28.76
N LEU A 5 22.84 -17.83 -28.39
CA LEU A 5 22.84 -18.33 -27.03
C LEU A 5 24.22 -18.10 -26.41
N ILE A 6 24.30 -17.45 -25.25
CA ILE A 6 25.47 -17.51 -24.39
C ILE A 6 24.99 -18.00 -23.02
N ALA A 7 25.24 -19.28 -22.77
CA ALA A 7 25.16 -19.89 -21.47
C ALA A 7 26.53 -19.70 -20.79
N LEU A 8 26.55 -19.14 -19.58
CA LEU A 8 27.70 -19.19 -18.69
C LEU A 8 27.18 -19.41 -17.27
N MET A 9 27.13 -20.69 -16.88
CA MET A 9 27.05 -21.13 -15.49
C MET A 9 28.39 -20.82 -14.82
N PHE A 10 28.37 -20.07 -13.73
CA PHE A 10 29.46 -20.03 -12.77
C PHE A 10 28.90 -20.42 -11.40
N ALA A 11 29.04 -21.71 -11.09
CA ALA A 11 28.91 -22.22 -9.73
C ALA A 11 30.19 -21.86 -8.97
N ALA A 12 30.05 -21.03 -7.93
CA ALA A 12 31.08 -20.86 -6.91
C ALA A 12 30.38 -20.94 -5.55
N ALA A 13 30.60 -22.07 -4.88
CA ALA A 13 30.26 -22.31 -3.49
C ALA A 13 31.25 -21.57 -2.58
N LEU A 14 30.75 -20.90 -1.54
CA LEU A 14 31.54 -20.57 -0.35
C LEU A 14 30.72 -20.94 0.89
N PRO A 15 31.16 -21.92 1.69
CA PRO A 15 30.61 -22.21 3.01
C PRO A 15 31.50 -21.57 4.08
N THR A 16 31.02 -20.53 4.78
CA THR A 16 31.65 -20.16 6.07
C THR A 16 30.72 -19.34 6.96
N VAL A 17 30.36 -20.01 8.06
CA VAL A 17 30.22 -19.57 9.46
C VAL A 17 29.08 -18.63 9.84
N ALA A 18 28.19 -19.22 10.64
CA ALA A 18 27.21 -18.58 11.50
C ALA A 18 27.87 -17.51 12.40
N MET A 19 27.42 -16.26 12.28
CA MET A 19 27.57 -15.29 13.36
C MET A 19 26.34 -15.38 14.25
N ALA A 20 26.64 -15.57 15.53
CA ALA A 20 25.72 -15.77 16.63
C ALA A 20 24.58 -14.74 16.67
N MET A 21 23.36 -15.23 16.89
CA MET A 21 22.30 -14.45 17.50
C MET A 21 22.58 -14.34 19.00
N PRO A 22 22.81 -13.15 19.57
CA PRO A 22 22.54 -12.95 20.98
C PRO A 22 21.02 -12.85 21.16
N GLY A 23 20.51 -13.70 22.05
CA GLY A 23 19.15 -13.71 22.53
C GLY A 23 18.71 -12.32 23.01
N GLY A 24 17.40 -12.11 22.93
CA GLY A 24 16.78 -10.87 23.33
C GLY A 24 16.99 -10.56 24.81
N ASP A 25 17.10 -9.26 25.07
CA ASP A 25 16.57 -8.56 26.23
C ASP A 25 16.68 -7.07 25.92
N GLY A 26 15.64 -6.54 25.28
CA GLY A 26 15.47 -5.11 25.06
C GLY A 26 14.13 -4.69 25.64
N PRO A 27 14.07 -3.68 26.54
CA PRO A 27 12.82 -3.21 27.10
C PRO A 27 11.91 -2.78 25.94
N MET A 28 10.67 -3.28 25.92
CA MET A 28 9.62 -2.82 25.03
C MET A 28 9.26 -1.36 25.39
N GLY A 29 10.11 -0.43 24.96
CA GLY A 29 9.80 0.99 24.91
C GLY A 29 8.68 1.24 23.89
N PRO A 30 7.95 2.36 24.00
CA PRO A 30 6.82 2.65 23.12
C PRO A 30 7.26 2.57 21.66
N ARG A 31 6.65 1.66 20.88
CA ARG A 31 6.79 1.63 19.42
C ARG A 31 6.10 2.87 18.82
N HIS A 32 6.76 4.02 18.88
CA HIS A 32 6.56 5.13 17.97
C HIS A 32 7.81 5.26 17.12
N GLY A 33 7.86 4.47 16.05
CA GLY A 33 8.99 4.41 15.12
C GLY A 33 8.46 4.24 13.71
N GLY A 34 7.76 5.26 13.25
CA GLY A 34 7.40 5.43 11.86
C GLY A 34 7.34 6.92 11.63
N GLU A 35 8.33 7.46 10.92
CA GLU A 35 8.27 8.76 10.27
C GLU A 35 7.02 8.76 9.36
N HIS A 36 5.86 9.05 9.95
CA HIS A 36 4.61 9.23 9.25
C HIS A 36 4.68 10.62 8.60
N HIS A 37 5.33 10.69 7.42
CA HIS A 37 5.23 11.81 6.49
C HIS A 37 3.78 11.98 5.99
N GLY A 38 2.91 12.46 6.87
CA GLY A 38 1.50 12.71 6.59
C GLY A 38 0.61 12.92 7.81
N ARG A 39 1.11 12.68 9.03
CA ARG A 39 0.34 12.98 10.27
C ARG A 39 1.13 13.77 11.32
N GLY A 40 2.47 13.72 11.30
CA GLY A 40 3.33 14.34 12.32
C GLY A 40 3.83 15.75 12.02
N ASP A 41 3.80 16.19 10.76
CA ASP A 41 4.44 17.45 10.31
C ASP A 41 3.43 18.57 10.02
N ALA A 42 2.21 18.43 10.51
CA ALA A 42 1.24 19.50 10.39
C ALA A 42 1.53 20.56 11.45
N PRO A 43 1.46 21.88 11.16
CA PRO A 43 1.82 22.92 12.14
C PRO A 43 1.13 22.80 13.51
N TYR A 44 -0.09 22.24 13.54
CA TYR A 44 -0.84 22.00 14.77
C TYR A 44 -0.39 20.78 15.59
N SER A 45 0.44 19.87 15.04
CA SER A 45 0.96 18.70 15.76
C SER A 45 1.97 19.08 16.85
N GLN A 46 2.56 20.27 16.74
CA GLN A 46 3.52 20.86 17.69
C GLN A 46 2.84 21.61 18.82
N LEU A 47 1.51 21.80 18.74
CA LEU A 47 0.73 22.46 19.77
C LEU A 47 0.35 21.45 20.87
N ASP A 48 0.29 21.90 22.12
CA ASP A 48 -0.23 21.13 23.25
C ASP A 48 -1.76 21.02 23.19
N LEU A 49 -2.23 20.24 22.22
CA LEU A 49 -3.64 20.00 21.97
C LEU A 49 -4.23 19.02 22.98
N THR A 50 -5.40 19.35 23.53
CA THR A 50 -6.21 18.42 24.31
C THR A 50 -6.69 17.25 23.44
N ARG A 51 -7.12 16.15 24.07
CA ARG A 51 -7.64 14.97 23.35
C ARG A 51 -8.81 15.30 22.44
N GLU A 52 -9.71 16.17 22.89
CA GLU A 52 -10.88 16.58 22.11
C GLU A 52 -10.48 17.44 20.90
N GLN A 53 -9.57 18.39 21.08
CA GLN A 53 -9.04 19.20 19.98
C GLN A 53 -8.35 18.33 18.93
N ARG A 54 -7.53 17.35 19.34
CA ARG A 54 -6.90 16.40 18.40
C ARG A 54 -7.92 15.62 17.59
N GLN A 55 -9.02 15.21 18.21
CA GLN A 55 -10.10 14.49 17.52
C GLN A 55 -10.81 15.39 16.51
N GLN A 56 -11.16 16.62 16.88
CA GLN A 56 -11.82 17.58 16.00
C GLN A 56 -10.93 17.94 14.81
N ILE A 57 -9.64 18.23 15.05
CA ILE A 57 -8.66 18.48 13.99
C ILE A 57 -8.52 17.25 13.09
N GLY A 58 -8.44 16.05 13.66
CA GLY A 58 -8.40 14.80 12.90
C GLY A 58 -9.59 14.62 11.96
N LYS A 59 -10.79 15.02 12.42
CA LYS A 59 -12.02 15.02 11.60
C LYS A 59 -11.92 16.02 10.45
N LEU A 60 -11.54 17.28 10.73
CA LEU A 60 -11.37 18.32 9.71
C LEU A 60 -10.37 17.90 8.62
N MET A 61 -9.24 17.31 9.01
CA MET A 61 -8.25 16.82 8.05
C MET A 61 -8.76 15.63 7.23
N GLY A 62 -9.58 14.76 7.83
CA GLY A 62 -10.26 13.68 7.13
C GLY A 62 -11.25 14.21 6.08
N GLU A 63 -12.05 15.19 6.45
CA GLU A 63 -13.01 15.87 5.56
C GLU A 63 -12.29 16.57 4.41
N GLN A 64 -11.24 17.36 4.70
CA GLN A 64 -10.44 18.03 3.68
C GLN A 64 -9.83 17.03 2.67
N MET A 65 -9.28 15.91 3.13
CA MET A 65 -8.74 14.87 2.25
C MET A 65 -9.84 14.24 1.39
N HIS A 66 -11.04 14.06 1.94
CA HIS A 66 -12.18 13.54 1.21
C HIS A 66 -12.67 14.52 0.13
N GLU A 67 -12.83 15.79 0.47
CA GLU A 67 -13.21 16.87 -0.47
C GLU A 67 -12.19 17.00 -1.61
N ARG A 68 -10.89 17.01 -1.28
CA ARG A 68 -9.83 17.02 -2.28
C ARG A 68 -9.95 15.84 -3.24
N LYS A 69 -10.20 14.64 -2.72
CA LYS A 69 -10.38 13.44 -3.54
C LYS A 69 -11.60 13.59 -4.46
N GLN A 70 -12.75 14.01 -3.94
CA GLN A 70 -13.96 14.23 -4.74
C GLN A 70 -13.74 15.25 -5.85
N LEU A 71 -13.02 16.35 -5.55
CA LEU A 71 -12.69 17.37 -6.53
C LEU A 71 -11.86 16.78 -7.68
N VAL A 72 -10.81 16.02 -7.37
CA VAL A 72 -9.98 15.34 -8.37
C VAL A 72 -10.82 14.36 -9.19
N ASP A 73 -11.61 13.49 -8.53
CA ASP A 73 -12.47 12.51 -9.19
C ASP A 73 -13.45 13.19 -10.18
N LYS A 74 -14.03 14.34 -9.80
CA LYS A 74 -14.92 15.14 -10.67
C LYS A 74 -14.24 15.59 -11.95
N TYR A 75 -12.95 15.96 -11.90
CA TYR A 75 -12.21 16.36 -13.09
C TYR A 75 -11.71 15.16 -13.90
N LEU A 76 -11.31 14.06 -13.23
CA LEU A 76 -10.94 12.82 -13.91
C LEU A 76 -12.10 12.23 -14.70
N GLN A 77 -13.34 12.36 -14.21
CA GLN A 77 -14.54 11.93 -14.94
C GLN A 77 -14.78 12.68 -16.26
N LYS A 78 -14.20 13.88 -16.42
CA LYS A 78 -14.27 14.65 -17.67
C LYS A 78 -13.28 14.15 -18.73
N LEU A 79 -12.30 13.33 -18.34
CA LEU A 79 -11.37 12.74 -19.30
C LEU A 79 -12.10 11.74 -20.20
N PRO A 80 -11.67 11.60 -21.47
CA PRO A 80 -12.12 10.51 -22.33
C PRO A 80 -11.94 9.14 -21.67
N ALA A 81 -12.81 8.18 -21.99
CA ALA A 81 -12.76 6.84 -21.42
C ALA A 81 -11.41 6.12 -21.66
N ALA A 82 -10.76 6.41 -22.80
CA ALA A 82 -9.43 5.89 -23.12
C ALA A 82 -8.36 6.39 -22.14
N ASP A 83 -8.36 7.69 -21.83
CA ASP A 83 -7.41 8.31 -20.91
C ASP A 83 -7.67 7.89 -19.46
N GLN A 84 -8.95 7.75 -19.08
CA GLN A 84 -9.29 7.20 -17.76
C GLN A 84 -8.78 5.77 -17.58
N LYS A 85 -8.87 4.95 -18.64
CA LYS A 85 -8.34 3.59 -18.64
C LYS A 85 -6.80 3.60 -18.58
N ALA A 86 -6.15 4.42 -19.41
CA ALA A 86 -4.70 4.56 -19.40
C ALA A 86 -4.17 4.94 -18.01
N LEU A 87 -4.79 5.92 -17.34
CA LEU A 87 -4.44 6.30 -15.97
C LEU A 87 -4.57 5.13 -14.98
N LYS A 88 -5.68 4.38 -15.04
CA LYS A 88 -5.90 3.21 -14.17
C LYS A 88 -4.87 2.11 -14.42
N ASP A 89 -4.57 1.83 -15.68
CA ASP A 89 -3.62 0.81 -16.09
C ASP A 89 -2.19 1.20 -15.66
N GLU A 90 -1.80 2.48 -15.83
CA GLU A 90 -0.51 2.98 -15.35
C GLU A 90 -0.36 2.88 -13.83
N ILE A 91 -1.40 3.26 -13.08
CA ILE A 91 -1.41 3.11 -11.61
C ILE A 91 -1.26 1.64 -11.23
N ALA A 92 -2.00 0.74 -11.87
CA ALA A 92 -1.92 -0.70 -11.62
C ALA A 92 -0.52 -1.25 -11.92
N ALA A 93 0.06 -0.88 -13.07
CA ALA A 93 1.40 -1.29 -13.46
C ALA A 93 2.47 -0.79 -12.48
N LYS A 94 2.37 0.46 -12.01
CA LYS A 94 3.27 1.01 -10.98
C LYS A 94 3.13 0.24 -9.66
N HIS A 95 1.91 -0.06 -9.24
CA HIS A 95 1.69 -0.87 -8.03
C HIS A 95 2.28 -2.27 -8.15
N GLU A 96 2.07 -2.97 -9.28
CA GLU A 96 2.63 -4.29 -9.50
C GLU A 96 4.16 -4.27 -9.50
N LYS A 97 4.76 -3.28 -10.18
CA LYS A 97 6.21 -3.08 -10.16
C LYS A 97 6.73 -2.90 -8.73
N THR A 98 6.15 -1.97 -7.96
CA THR A 98 6.56 -1.74 -6.57
C THR A 98 6.42 -2.99 -5.72
N GLN A 99 5.37 -3.80 -5.92
CA GLN A 99 5.21 -5.08 -5.20
C GLN A 99 6.30 -6.09 -5.54
N LYS A 100 6.69 -6.21 -6.82
CA LYS A 100 7.80 -7.06 -7.25
C LYS A 100 9.12 -6.59 -6.65
N ASP A 101 9.38 -5.29 -6.68
CA ASP A 101 10.59 -4.69 -6.11
C ASP A 101 10.66 -4.93 -4.59
N ILE A 102 9.54 -4.77 -3.88
CA ILE A 102 9.46 -5.11 -2.44
C ILE A 102 9.75 -6.59 -2.23
N ARG A 103 9.10 -7.49 -2.98
CA ARG A 103 9.29 -8.94 -2.83
C ARG A 103 10.74 -9.36 -3.05
N ALA A 104 11.44 -8.74 -4.00
CA ALA A 104 12.84 -8.99 -4.30
C ALA A 104 13.79 -8.64 -3.12
N LEU A 105 13.40 -7.69 -2.26
CA LEU A 105 14.18 -7.30 -1.08
C LEU A 105 13.93 -8.20 0.14
N LEU A 106 12.90 -9.07 0.09
CA LEU A 106 12.52 -9.93 1.22
C LEU A 106 13.29 -11.25 1.23
N LYS A 107 13.55 -11.78 2.43
CA LYS A 107 14.09 -13.14 2.62
C LYS A 107 13.04 -14.19 2.22
N PRO A 108 13.41 -15.44 1.87
CA PRO A 108 12.46 -16.46 1.41
C PRO A 108 11.26 -16.69 2.34
N GLU A 109 11.48 -16.72 3.65
CA GLU A 109 10.40 -16.89 4.63
C GLU A 109 9.46 -15.67 4.71
N GLN A 110 9.99 -14.46 4.48
CA GLN A 110 9.20 -13.24 4.43
C GLN A 110 8.42 -13.14 3.11
N GLN A 111 8.98 -13.64 2.00
CA GLN A 111 8.30 -13.70 0.71
C GLN A 111 7.03 -14.55 0.79
N LYS A 112 7.09 -15.72 1.44
CA LYS A 112 5.91 -16.57 1.65
C LYS A 112 4.79 -15.81 2.37
N ARG A 113 5.10 -15.19 3.50
CA ARG A 113 4.12 -14.37 4.27
C ARG A 113 3.61 -13.19 3.45
N PHE A 114 4.48 -12.55 2.67
CA PHE A 114 4.09 -11.43 1.81
C PHE A 114 3.11 -11.89 0.72
N ASP A 115 3.39 -13.00 0.05
CA ASP A 115 2.55 -13.56 -1.00
C ASP A 115 1.18 -13.99 -0.44
N GLU A 116 1.14 -14.59 0.76
CA GLU A 116 -0.09 -14.89 1.48
C GLU A 116 -0.91 -13.64 1.80
N MET A 117 -0.27 -12.58 2.32
CA MET A 117 -0.95 -11.30 2.57
C MET A 117 -1.51 -10.69 1.28
N GLN A 118 -0.81 -10.82 0.16
CA GLN A 118 -1.27 -10.32 -1.14
C GLN A 118 -2.48 -11.11 -1.65
N LYS A 119 -2.50 -12.43 -1.46
CA LYS A 119 -3.65 -13.27 -1.77
C LYS A 119 -4.88 -12.86 -0.94
N GLN A 120 -4.73 -12.73 0.38
CA GLN A 120 -5.82 -12.29 1.27
C GLN A 120 -6.36 -10.90 0.91
N ARG A 121 -5.48 -9.97 0.49
CA ARG A 121 -5.89 -8.64 0.02
C ARG A 121 -6.70 -8.73 -1.27
N ALA A 122 -6.32 -9.61 -2.20
CA ALA A 122 -7.07 -9.82 -3.44
C ALA A 122 -8.45 -10.41 -3.17
N GLU A 123 -8.55 -11.41 -2.29
CA GLU A 123 -9.82 -12.00 -1.83
C GLU A 123 -10.72 -10.94 -1.20
N ARG A 124 -10.23 -10.19 -0.21
CA ARG A 124 -10.99 -9.12 0.44
C ARG A 124 -11.44 -8.03 -0.54
N LYS A 125 -10.61 -7.73 -1.55
CA LYS A 125 -10.99 -6.76 -2.59
C LYS A 125 -12.11 -7.29 -3.47
N ALA A 126 -12.09 -8.58 -3.81
CA ALA A 126 -13.16 -9.24 -4.56
C ALA A 126 -14.46 -9.25 -3.75
N GLU A 127 -14.42 -9.72 -2.50
CA GLU A 127 -15.56 -9.71 -1.57
C GLU A 127 -16.15 -8.30 -1.40
N TRP A 128 -15.29 -7.29 -1.23
CA TRP A 128 -15.72 -5.90 -1.12
C TRP A 128 -16.37 -5.38 -2.40
N GLN A 129 -15.91 -5.85 -3.56
CA GLN A 129 -16.51 -5.50 -4.85
C GLN A 129 -17.90 -6.14 -4.99
N GLU A 130 -18.03 -7.43 -4.68
CA GLU A 130 -19.32 -8.12 -4.65
C GLU A 130 -20.30 -7.43 -3.69
N PHE A 131 -19.83 -7.04 -2.50
CA PHE A 131 -20.63 -6.29 -1.53
C PHE A 131 -21.11 -4.94 -2.07
N LYS A 132 -20.25 -4.20 -2.79
CA LYS A 132 -20.66 -2.94 -3.43
C LYS A 132 -21.71 -3.16 -4.51
N ASP A 133 -21.54 -4.20 -5.32
CA ASP A 133 -22.47 -4.52 -6.40
C ASP A 133 -23.82 -4.96 -5.83
N TRP A 134 -23.83 -5.78 -4.77
CA TRP A 134 -25.02 -6.11 -4.00
C TRP A 134 -25.68 -4.85 -3.41
N LYS A 135 -24.90 -3.96 -2.80
CA LYS A 135 -25.42 -2.71 -2.23
C LYS A 135 -26.03 -1.79 -3.30
N ALA A 136 -25.46 -1.77 -4.50
CA ALA A 136 -26.00 -1.01 -5.63
C ALA A 136 -27.33 -1.60 -6.15
N GLN A 137 -27.48 -2.93 -6.13
CA GLN A 137 -28.74 -3.60 -6.48
C GLN A 137 -29.83 -3.39 -5.44
N GLN A 138 -29.46 -3.32 -4.16
CA GLN A 138 -30.38 -3.12 -3.03
C GLN A 138 -30.72 -1.66 -2.75
N ALA A 139 -30.01 -0.71 -3.37
CA ALA A 139 -30.36 0.70 -3.26
C ALA A 139 -31.80 0.87 -3.79
N PRO A 140 -32.72 1.46 -3.00
CA PRO A 140 -34.10 1.61 -3.43
C PRO A 140 -34.11 2.33 -4.78
N LYS A 141 -34.78 1.74 -5.77
CA LYS A 141 -35.04 2.40 -7.05
C LYS A 141 -35.80 3.68 -6.72
N ALA A 142 -35.09 4.81 -6.72
CA ALA A 142 -35.72 6.12 -6.62
C ALA A 142 -36.69 6.23 -7.80
N GLN A 143 -37.99 6.29 -7.47
CA GLN A 143 -39.07 6.62 -8.41
C GLN A 143 -39.03 8.11 -8.73
#